data_AF-A0A5M8NTS7-F1
#
_entry.id   AF-A0A5M8NTS7-F1
#
_cell.length_a   1.000
_cell.length_b   1.000
_cell.length_c   1.000
_cell.angle_alpha   90.00
_cell.angle_beta   90.00
_cell.angle_gamma   90.00
#
_symmetry.space_group_name_H-M   'P 1'
#
loop_
_entity.id
_entity.type
_entity.pdbx_description
1 polymer ?
#
loop_
_entity_poly.entity_id
_entity_poly.type
_entity_poly.pdbx_seq_one_letter_code
_entity_poly.pdbx_strand_id
1 'polypeptide(L)'
;MGALLVDGLGDTIRVSLSEEPEAEIPVARKLVDYISRRKNHPYIPATEAEGFDYLSPSRRKTKAVCNIGGENLPVVIAFRTDECKKINPSFPPDYIYAGRTLPETPESGVAYILDADVWKGEENALPAFNQEQLFTVSNYRTELKFLFTSYPALTDEIFACLKAHPEMVVISQSRHSNRLGEHRALTHQLMLKKLQNPVVFFQHYAENQAEDLQIKAAADMGALLIDGFCDGILLYNQGTLRPDVTDATAFGILQAGRVRMSKTEYISCPGCGRTLFHLQDTIARVKAATSHFKGLKIAVMGCIVNGVGEMADADYGYVGAGRGKISLYKGKECVEKNIPEEKAAEKLVELIGVGSAHPY
;
A
#
# COMPACT_ATOMS: atom_id res chain seq x y z
N MET A 1 -12.47 -5.20 2.03
CA MET A 1 -13.07 -6.44 2.60
C MET A 1 -12.41 -6.86 3.91
N GLY A 2 -11.08 -6.98 3.98
CA GLY A 2 -10.39 -7.33 5.24
C GLY A 2 -10.76 -6.43 6.42
N ALA A 3 -10.85 -5.11 6.21
CA ALA A 3 -11.20 -4.16 7.26
C ALA A 3 -12.53 -4.49 7.97
N LEU A 4 -13.62 -4.69 7.22
CA LEU A 4 -14.94 -5.03 7.78
C LEU A 4 -14.90 -6.33 8.59
N LEU A 5 -14.22 -7.36 8.08
CA LEU A 5 -14.07 -8.63 8.79
C LEU A 5 -13.28 -8.48 10.10
N VAL A 6 -12.28 -7.61 10.12
CA VAL A 6 -11.53 -7.33 11.36
C VAL A 6 -12.38 -6.57 12.37
N ASP A 7 -13.31 -5.74 11.91
CA ASP A 7 -14.28 -5.04 12.75
C ASP A 7 -15.43 -5.97 13.22
N GLY A 8 -15.38 -7.26 12.86
CA GLY A 8 -16.40 -8.24 13.21
C GLY A 8 -17.69 -8.11 12.39
N LEU A 9 -17.63 -7.39 11.27
CA LEU A 9 -18.76 -7.15 10.38
C LEU A 9 -18.72 -8.11 9.18
N GLY A 10 -19.80 -8.86 9.02
CA GLY A 10 -20.07 -9.70 7.85
C GLY A 10 -20.10 -11.20 8.17
N ASP A 11 -21.25 -11.82 7.92
CA ASP A 11 -21.48 -13.26 8.08
C ASP A 11 -21.15 -14.07 6.82
N THR A 12 -20.92 -13.40 5.70
CA THR A 12 -20.65 -14.02 4.40
C THR A 12 -19.63 -13.19 3.64
N ILE A 13 -18.64 -13.87 3.05
CA ILE A 13 -17.64 -13.24 2.18
C ILE A 13 -17.82 -13.73 0.75
N ARG A 14 -17.71 -12.81 -0.20
CA ARG A 14 -17.66 -13.12 -1.62
C ARG A 14 -16.32 -12.61 -2.16
N VAL A 15 -15.52 -13.52 -2.69
CA VAL A 15 -14.28 -13.19 -3.39
C VAL A 15 -14.57 -13.26 -4.88
N SER A 16 -13.92 -12.43 -5.68
CA SER A 16 -14.00 -12.51 -7.14
C SER A 16 -12.61 -12.31 -7.71
N LEU A 17 -12.12 -13.32 -8.43
CA LEU A 17 -10.81 -13.30 -9.07
C LEU A 17 -10.98 -13.23 -10.59
N SER A 18 -9.92 -12.88 -11.32
CA SER A 18 -9.89 -13.02 -12.79
C SER A 18 -9.43 -14.41 -13.25
N GLU A 19 -9.22 -15.30 -12.29
CA GLU A 19 -8.86 -16.71 -12.46
C GLU A 19 -10.11 -17.59 -12.44
N GLU A 20 -9.94 -18.90 -12.57
CA GLU A 20 -11.04 -19.85 -12.48
C GLU A 20 -11.79 -19.74 -11.14
N PRO A 21 -13.13 -19.85 -11.10
CA PRO A 21 -13.93 -19.67 -9.88
C PRO A 21 -13.50 -20.55 -8.69
N GLU A 22 -12.94 -21.74 -8.96
CA GLU A 22 -12.43 -22.66 -7.94
C GLU A 22 -11.27 -22.05 -7.12
N ALA A 23 -10.53 -21.10 -7.68
CA ALA A 23 -9.45 -20.39 -7.01
C ALA A 23 -9.94 -19.36 -5.97
N GLU A 24 -11.22 -18.95 -6.03
CA GLU A 24 -11.77 -17.96 -5.10
C GLU A 24 -11.88 -18.49 -3.66
N ILE A 25 -12.25 -19.77 -3.50
CA ILE A 25 -12.48 -20.40 -2.19
C ILE A 25 -11.19 -20.49 -1.35
N PRO A 26 -10.04 -20.95 -1.87
CA PRO A 26 -8.78 -20.94 -1.13
C PRO A 26 -8.39 -19.54 -0.61
N VAL A 27 -8.50 -18.51 -1.45
CA VAL A 27 -8.18 -17.12 -1.08
C VAL A 27 -9.11 -16.61 0.01
N ALA A 28 -10.42 -16.86 -0.15
CA ALA A 28 -11.44 -16.53 0.85
C ALA A 28 -11.10 -17.15 2.22
N ARG A 29 -10.75 -18.44 2.23
CA ARG A 29 -10.40 -19.16 3.46
C ARG A 29 -9.12 -18.64 4.10
N LYS A 30 -8.06 -18.35 3.33
CA LYS A 30 -6.83 -17.75 3.84
C LYS A 30 -7.09 -16.44 4.59
N LEU A 31 -7.95 -15.58 4.04
CA LEU A 31 -8.33 -14.31 4.66
C LEU A 31 -9.08 -14.53 5.98
N VAL A 32 -10.11 -15.39 5.98
CA VAL A 32 -10.92 -15.69 7.18
C VAL A 32 -10.06 -16.33 8.27
N ASP A 33 -9.24 -17.32 7.91
CA ASP A 33 -8.36 -18.01 8.85
C ASP A 33 -7.36 -17.03 9.47
N TYR A 34 -6.82 -16.11 8.68
CA TYR A 34 -5.89 -15.10 9.18
C TYR A 34 -6.54 -14.15 10.19
N ILE A 35 -7.73 -13.61 9.87
CA ILE A 35 -8.44 -12.68 10.73
C ILE A 35 -8.91 -13.38 12.02
N SER A 36 -9.39 -14.62 11.90
CA SER A 36 -9.88 -15.42 13.02
C SER A 36 -8.81 -15.73 14.07
N ARG A 37 -7.52 -15.69 13.72
CA ARG A 37 -6.41 -15.84 14.69
C ARG A 37 -6.39 -14.75 15.77
N ARG A 38 -7.07 -13.63 15.54
CA ARG A 38 -7.20 -12.52 16.50
C ARG A 38 -8.22 -12.83 17.59
N LYS A 39 -9.07 -13.84 17.42
CA LYS A 39 -10.10 -14.18 18.40
C LYS A 39 -9.46 -14.43 19.77
N ASN A 40 -10.05 -13.85 20.82
CA ASN A 40 -9.54 -13.92 22.19
C ASN A 40 -8.13 -13.32 22.38
N HIS A 41 -7.73 -12.37 21.53
CA HIS A 41 -6.51 -11.59 21.79
C HIS A 41 -6.60 -10.88 23.15
N PRO A 42 -5.46 -10.62 23.82
CA PRO A 42 -5.45 -9.83 25.05
C PRO A 42 -6.15 -8.47 24.87
N TYR A 43 -6.84 -8.00 25.91
CA TYR A 43 -7.55 -6.72 25.85
C TYR A 43 -6.57 -5.57 25.60
N ILE A 44 -6.94 -4.68 24.67
CA ILE A 44 -6.17 -3.46 24.35
C ILE A 44 -6.92 -2.28 24.98
N PRO A 45 -6.40 -1.65 26.05
CA PRO A 45 -7.09 -0.59 26.79
C PRO A 45 -7.05 0.77 26.06
N ALA A 46 -7.51 0.80 24.81
CA ALA A 46 -7.51 1.97 23.96
C ALA A 46 -8.70 2.91 24.27
N THR A 47 -8.46 4.21 24.10
CA THR A 47 -9.50 5.25 24.11
C THR A 47 -9.61 5.82 22.71
N GLU A 48 -10.82 5.89 22.17
CA GLU A 48 -11.08 6.55 20.90
C GLU A 48 -10.82 8.06 21.02
N ALA A 49 -10.19 8.63 19.99
CA ALA A 49 -9.88 10.05 19.96
C ALA A 49 -11.09 10.87 19.54
N GLU A 50 -11.33 11.98 20.24
CA GLU A 50 -12.35 12.95 19.84
C GLU A 50 -12.10 13.44 18.40
N GLY A 51 -13.13 13.39 17.56
CA GLY A 51 -13.08 13.84 16.17
C GLY A 51 -12.67 12.76 15.15
N PHE A 52 -12.43 11.52 15.58
CA PHE A 52 -12.42 10.39 14.67
C PHE A 52 -13.86 9.92 14.35
N ASP A 53 -14.10 9.48 13.12
CA ASP A 53 -15.40 8.99 12.67
C ASP A 53 -15.20 7.71 11.86
N TYR A 54 -15.64 6.56 12.40
CA TYR A 54 -15.57 5.27 11.72
C TYR A 54 -16.50 5.16 10.50
N LEU A 55 -17.56 5.96 10.44
CA LEU A 55 -18.54 5.94 9.34
C LEU A 55 -18.10 6.82 8.17
N SER A 56 -17.35 7.89 8.47
CA SER A 56 -16.76 8.77 7.47
C SER A 56 -15.31 9.13 7.83
N PRO A 57 -14.38 8.15 7.79
CA PRO A 57 -13.00 8.40 8.14
C PRO A 57 -12.40 9.50 7.27
N SER A 58 -11.68 10.41 7.90
CA SER A 58 -10.89 11.43 7.23
C SER A 58 -9.42 11.19 7.54
N ARG A 59 -8.55 11.61 6.63
CA ARG A 59 -7.12 11.46 6.82
C ARG A 59 -6.67 12.21 8.08
N ARG A 60 -5.94 11.52 8.96
CA ARG A 60 -5.38 12.12 10.17
C ARG A 60 -4.49 13.30 9.78
N LYS A 61 -4.72 14.44 10.43
CA LYS A 61 -3.89 15.63 10.23
C LYS A 61 -2.50 15.42 10.81
N THR A 62 -1.49 15.48 9.95
CA THR A 62 -0.07 15.39 10.32
C THR A 62 0.71 16.59 9.79
N LYS A 63 1.84 16.89 10.43
CA LYS A 63 2.79 17.88 9.95
C LYS A 63 3.71 17.19 8.94
N ALA A 64 3.82 17.74 7.74
CA ALA A 64 4.77 17.23 6.76
C ALA A 64 6.20 17.32 7.30
N VAL A 65 6.92 16.20 7.22
CA VAL A 65 8.37 16.12 7.47
C VAL A 65 8.98 15.50 6.22
N CYS A 66 9.75 16.30 5.48
CA CYS A 66 10.19 15.96 4.12
C CYS A 66 8.98 15.52 3.25
N ASN A 67 9.01 14.31 2.70
CA ASN A 67 7.92 13.73 1.91
C ASN A 67 6.94 12.85 2.73
N ILE A 68 6.98 12.87 4.08
CA ILE A 68 6.14 12.04 4.94
C ILE A 68 5.10 12.90 5.68
N GLY A 69 3.83 12.51 5.65
CA GLY A 69 2.73 13.23 6.30
C GLY A 69 2.39 14.57 5.64
N GLY A 70 1.54 15.38 6.27
CA GLY A 70 0.90 16.53 5.60
C GLY A 70 0.19 16.07 4.34
N GLU A 71 0.13 16.82 3.24
CA GLU A 71 -0.57 16.38 2.00
C GLU A 71 0.23 15.39 1.13
N ASN A 72 1.36 14.88 1.62
CA ASN A 72 2.17 13.94 0.85
C ASN A 72 1.52 12.55 0.72
N LEU A 73 1.83 11.85 -0.37
CA LEU A 73 1.44 10.46 -0.56
C LEU A 73 2.16 9.55 0.44
N PRO A 74 1.54 8.45 0.91
CA PRO A 74 2.21 7.56 1.84
C PRO A 74 3.50 6.95 1.27
N VAL A 75 4.55 6.94 2.08
CA VAL A 75 5.88 6.44 1.69
C VAL A 75 5.99 4.92 1.87
N VAL A 76 6.90 4.31 1.12
CA VAL A 76 7.31 2.91 1.30
C VAL A 76 8.74 2.90 1.83
N ILE A 77 8.92 2.31 3.01
CA ILE A 77 10.23 2.04 3.58
C ILE A 77 10.56 0.57 3.35
N ALA A 78 11.66 0.28 2.66
CA ALA A 78 12.13 -1.07 2.43
C ALA A 78 13.03 -1.52 3.58
N PHE A 79 12.76 -2.71 4.15
CA PHE A 79 13.63 -3.30 5.17
C PHE A 79 14.77 -4.07 4.50
N ARG A 80 16.04 -3.75 4.82
CA ARG A 80 17.25 -4.37 4.26
C ARG A 80 18.40 -4.41 5.28
N THR A 81 18.47 -5.45 6.12
CA THR A 81 19.59 -5.60 7.08
C THR A 81 20.73 -6.49 6.56
N ASP A 82 20.52 -7.20 5.46
CA ASP A 82 21.51 -8.10 4.82
C ASP A 82 21.93 -7.56 3.44
N GLU A 83 22.98 -8.14 2.84
CA GLU A 83 23.56 -7.77 1.53
C GLU A 83 22.60 -7.87 0.31
N CYS A 84 21.29 -8.03 0.51
CA CYS A 84 20.31 -8.09 -0.56
C CYS A 84 20.03 -6.68 -1.13
N LYS A 85 20.93 -6.25 -2.03
CA LYS A 85 20.97 -4.91 -2.65
C LYS A 85 19.91 -4.67 -3.74
N LYS A 86 19.15 -5.68 -4.16
CA LYS A 86 18.29 -5.54 -5.35
C LYS A 86 17.02 -4.75 -5.03
N ILE A 87 17.02 -3.49 -5.46
CA ILE A 87 15.81 -2.68 -5.61
C ILE A 87 15.17 -3.03 -6.95
N ASN A 88 13.85 -3.14 -7.00
CA ASN A 88 13.15 -3.18 -8.27
C ASN A 88 13.11 -1.76 -8.86
N PRO A 89 13.73 -1.49 -10.03
CA PRO A 89 13.76 -0.15 -10.60
C PRO A 89 12.38 0.40 -10.96
N SER A 90 11.39 -0.48 -11.13
CA SER A 90 9.99 -0.07 -11.36
C SER A 90 9.31 0.48 -10.09
N PHE A 91 9.82 0.12 -8.91
CA PHE A 91 9.24 0.46 -7.60
C PHE A 91 10.35 0.83 -6.60
N PRO A 92 11.10 1.92 -6.83
CA PRO A 92 12.11 2.35 -5.87
C PRO A 92 11.42 2.77 -4.56
N PRO A 93 11.80 2.20 -3.40
CA PRO A 93 11.30 2.66 -2.12
C PRO A 93 11.77 4.09 -1.83
N ASP A 94 11.01 4.84 -1.04
CA ASP A 94 11.38 6.21 -0.68
C ASP A 94 12.54 6.22 0.34
N TYR A 95 12.58 5.18 1.18
CA TYR A 95 13.62 4.99 2.20
C TYR A 95 14.02 3.52 2.34
N ILE A 96 15.24 3.26 2.80
CA ILE A 96 15.71 1.90 3.14
C ILE A 96 16.15 1.86 4.59
N TYR A 97 15.49 1.04 5.41
CA TYR A 97 15.98 0.73 6.76
C TYR A 97 17.11 -0.31 6.68
N ALA A 98 18.32 0.12 7.01
CA ALA A 98 19.55 -0.67 6.96
C ALA A 98 20.03 -1.16 8.33
N GLY A 99 19.33 -0.80 9.41
CA GLY A 99 19.72 -1.14 10.77
C GLY A 99 21.07 -0.52 11.12
N ARG A 100 22.11 -1.34 11.27
CA ARG A 100 23.39 -0.90 11.84
C ARG A 100 24.49 -0.58 10.84
N THR A 101 24.36 -1.03 9.59
CA THR A 101 25.46 -0.98 8.62
C THR A 101 24.93 -0.47 7.28
N LEU A 102 25.55 0.59 6.76
CA LEU A 102 25.31 1.00 5.38
C LEU A 102 25.90 -0.02 4.41
N PRO A 103 25.23 -0.28 3.28
CA PRO A 103 25.84 -1.08 2.22
C PRO A 103 27.10 -0.40 1.69
N GLU A 104 28.12 -1.19 1.33
CA GLU A 104 29.38 -0.68 0.75
C GLU A 104 29.16 0.18 -0.51
N THR A 105 28.08 -0.10 -1.24
CA THR A 105 27.65 0.67 -2.41
C THR A 105 26.19 1.06 -2.19
N PRO A 106 25.93 2.26 -1.63
CA PRO A 106 24.58 2.79 -1.48
C PRO A 106 23.92 3.01 -2.84
N GLU A 107 22.61 2.77 -2.88
CA GLU A 107 21.79 3.05 -4.04
C GLU A 107 21.60 4.56 -4.19
N SER A 108 21.90 5.08 -5.38
CA SER A 108 21.83 6.52 -5.63
C SER A 108 20.39 7.01 -5.63
N GLY A 109 20.12 8.11 -4.93
CA GLY A 109 18.80 8.75 -4.88
C GLY A 109 17.81 8.16 -3.87
N VAL A 110 18.25 7.25 -2.99
CA VAL A 110 17.43 6.71 -1.90
C VAL A 110 18.10 7.00 -0.56
N ALA A 111 17.34 7.54 0.40
CA ALA A 111 17.84 7.80 1.74
C ALA A 111 17.79 6.53 2.61
N TYR A 112 18.83 6.33 3.40
CA TYR A 112 18.95 5.20 4.33
C TYR A 112 18.50 5.59 5.74
N ILE A 113 18.00 4.63 6.49
CA ILE A 113 17.66 4.78 7.90
C ILE A 113 18.56 3.83 8.69
N LEU A 114 19.30 4.39 9.65
CA LEU A 114 20.23 3.67 10.51
C LEU A 114 19.84 3.83 11.97
N ASP A 115 20.21 2.86 12.80
CA ASP A 115 20.08 2.98 14.25
C ASP A 115 20.91 4.18 14.76
N ALA A 116 20.34 4.98 15.65
CA ALA A 116 20.90 6.26 16.05
C ALA A 116 22.29 6.16 16.70
N ASP A 117 22.63 5.01 17.31
CA ASP A 117 23.92 4.80 17.97
C ASP A 117 25.09 4.62 17.00
N VAL A 118 24.82 4.22 15.76
CA VAL A 118 25.84 4.04 14.71
C VAL A 118 25.88 5.17 13.69
N TRP A 119 24.84 6.01 13.64
CA TRP A 119 24.76 7.16 12.73
C TRP A 119 25.75 8.26 13.12
N LYS A 120 26.57 8.71 12.17
CA LYS A 120 27.66 9.69 12.38
C LYS A 120 27.41 11.03 11.69
N GLY A 121 26.25 11.24 11.09
CA GLY A 121 25.96 12.43 10.31
C GLY A 121 26.14 12.25 8.81
N GLU A 122 26.07 11.01 8.31
CA GLU A 122 26.13 10.72 6.88
C GLU A 122 24.96 11.40 6.14
N GLU A 123 25.25 12.15 5.08
CA GLU A 123 24.26 12.96 4.34
C GLU A 123 23.11 12.13 3.76
N ASN A 124 23.39 10.89 3.33
CA ASN A 124 22.40 9.97 2.76
C ASN A 124 21.77 9.03 3.80
N ALA A 125 21.96 9.28 5.10
CA ALA A 125 21.39 8.45 6.16
C ALA A 125 20.67 9.28 7.22
N LEU A 126 19.64 8.70 7.82
CA LEU A 126 18.79 9.32 8.83
C LEU A 126 18.75 8.44 10.09
N PRO A 127 18.75 9.03 11.29
CA PRO A 127 18.78 8.27 12.54
C PRO A 127 17.38 7.77 12.93
N ALA A 128 17.34 6.50 13.36
CA ALA A 128 16.21 5.84 13.99
C ALA A 128 16.49 5.58 15.46
N PHE A 129 15.59 6.04 16.32
CA PHE A 129 15.67 5.95 17.77
C PHE A 129 14.70 4.89 18.29
N ASN A 130 15.03 4.33 19.45
CA ASN A 130 14.11 3.57 20.28
C ASN A 130 13.87 4.30 21.63
N GLN A 131 13.09 3.69 22.52
CA GLN A 131 12.75 4.28 23.82
C GLN A 131 13.97 4.53 24.73
N GLU A 132 15.02 3.71 24.62
CA GLU A 132 16.24 3.85 25.45
C GLU A 132 17.05 5.09 25.07
N GLN A 133 16.86 5.59 23.85
CA GLN A 133 17.65 6.67 23.26
C GLN A 133 16.93 8.03 23.29
N LEU A 134 15.78 8.17 23.94
CA LEU A 134 14.98 9.41 23.92
C LEU A 134 15.76 10.64 24.43
N PHE A 135 16.57 10.46 25.47
CA PHE A 135 17.36 11.55 26.07
C PHE A 135 18.48 12.06 25.18
N THR A 136 18.87 11.30 24.15
CA THR A 136 19.95 11.69 23.22
C THR A 136 19.41 12.34 21.95
N VAL A 137 18.10 12.24 21.66
CA VAL A 137 17.47 12.75 20.42
C VAL A 137 17.85 14.19 20.13
N SER A 138 17.84 15.07 21.14
CA SER A 138 18.15 16.48 20.99
C SER A 138 19.60 16.77 20.56
N ASN A 139 20.51 15.80 20.71
CA ASN A 139 21.89 15.91 20.25
C ASN A 139 22.03 15.75 18.72
N TYR A 140 21.00 15.21 18.05
CA TYR A 140 21.01 14.93 16.62
C TYR A 140 20.32 16.06 15.86
N ARG A 141 21.10 16.90 15.17
CA ARG A 141 20.58 18.00 14.35
C ARG A 141 20.39 17.53 12.90
N THR A 142 19.24 16.94 12.63
CA THR A 142 18.80 16.51 11.29
C THR A 142 17.33 16.88 11.06
N GLU A 143 16.97 17.06 9.80
CA GLU A 143 15.64 17.46 9.33
C GLU A 143 14.57 16.38 9.49
N LEU A 144 14.97 15.11 9.59
CA LEU A 144 14.07 13.97 9.72
C LEU A 144 14.67 12.93 10.68
N LYS A 145 13.86 12.49 11.64
CA LYS A 145 14.21 11.47 12.63
C LYS A 145 13.11 10.41 12.67
N PHE A 146 13.47 9.17 12.97
CA PHE A 146 12.49 8.10 13.13
C PHE A 146 12.46 7.61 14.58
N LEU A 147 11.28 7.30 15.13
CA LEU A 147 11.14 6.70 16.45
C LEU A 147 10.36 5.40 16.35
N PHE A 148 11.02 4.29 16.61
CA PHE A 148 10.39 2.99 16.76
C PHE A 148 9.74 2.88 18.13
N THR A 149 8.42 2.74 18.16
CA THR A 149 7.67 2.59 19.40
C THR A 149 6.39 1.77 19.20
N SER A 150 5.83 1.25 20.29
CA SER A 150 4.60 0.48 20.31
C SER A 150 3.57 1.15 21.19
N TYR A 151 2.30 0.76 21.06
CA TYR A 151 1.24 1.29 21.91
C TYR A 151 1.54 1.12 23.42
N PRO A 152 1.98 -0.06 23.92
CA PRO A 152 2.34 -0.21 25.33
C PRO A 152 3.53 0.65 25.79
N ALA A 153 4.38 1.10 24.87
CA ALA A 153 5.55 1.91 25.16
C ALA A 153 5.27 3.43 25.11
N LEU A 154 4.05 3.86 24.82
CA LEU A 154 3.67 5.28 24.80
C LEU A 154 3.57 5.88 26.21
N THR A 155 4.71 6.26 26.78
CA THR A 155 4.79 6.95 28.07
C THR A 155 4.73 8.48 27.92
N ASP A 156 4.61 9.21 29.02
CA ASP A 156 4.63 10.67 29.01
C ASP A 156 5.98 11.22 28.51
N GLU A 157 7.09 10.50 28.70
CA GLU A 157 8.40 10.85 28.12
C GLU A 157 8.37 10.77 26.59
N ILE A 158 7.76 9.74 26.00
CA ILE A 158 7.59 9.63 24.55
C ILE A 158 6.75 10.79 24.03
N PHE A 159 5.64 11.11 24.69
CA PHE A 159 4.79 12.23 24.28
C PHE A 159 5.53 13.58 24.39
N ALA A 160 6.32 13.78 25.44
CA ALA A 160 7.14 14.98 25.60
C ALA A 160 8.20 15.07 24.49
N CYS A 161 8.87 13.96 24.16
CA CYS A 161 9.84 13.87 23.07
C CYS A 161 9.20 14.24 21.73
N LEU A 162 8.05 13.65 21.39
CA LEU A 162 7.35 13.92 20.13
C LEU A 162 6.85 15.37 20.03
N LYS A 163 6.45 15.99 21.15
CA LYS A 163 6.10 17.43 21.19
C LYS A 163 7.32 18.31 20.94
N ALA A 164 8.47 17.96 21.51
CA ALA A 164 9.72 18.71 21.35
C ALA A 164 10.33 18.53 19.95
N HIS A 165 10.06 17.39 19.31
CA HIS A 165 10.59 16.99 18.00
C HIS A 165 9.47 16.78 16.99
N PRO A 166 8.85 17.85 16.47
CA PRO A 166 7.79 17.75 15.45
C PRO A 166 8.31 17.23 14.10
N GLU A 167 9.62 17.18 13.89
CA GLU A 167 10.32 16.56 12.75
C GLU A 167 10.49 15.03 12.88
N MET A 168 9.98 14.44 13.97
CA MET A 168 10.07 13.01 14.19
C MET A 168 8.90 12.27 13.54
N VAL A 169 9.20 11.20 12.81
CA VAL A 169 8.24 10.26 12.25
C VAL A 169 8.16 9.03 13.16
N VAL A 170 6.95 8.64 13.54
CA VAL A 170 6.72 7.48 14.39
C VAL A 170 6.67 6.22 13.53
N ILE A 171 7.55 5.27 13.80
CA ILE A 171 7.48 3.91 13.28
C ILE A 171 6.70 3.06 14.29
N SER A 172 5.42 2.84 14.01
CA SER A 172 4.53 2.07 14.88
C SER A 172 4.78 0.58 14.71
N GLN A 173 5.20 -0.10 15.78
CA GLN A 173 5.43 -1.55 15.80
C GLN A 173 4.55 -2.25 16.83
N SER A 174 4.19 -3.50 16.57
CA SER A 174 3.37 -4.32 17.46
C SER A 174 3.80 -5.79 17.41
N ARG A 175 3.82 -6.44 18.57
CA ARG A 175 3.96 -7.89 18.72
C ARG A 175 2.66 -8.56 19.18
N HIS A 176 1.58 -7.79 19.26
CA HIS A 176 0.29 -8.25 19.76
C HIS A 176 -0.41 -9.15 18.74
N SER A 177 -1.22 -10.11 19.17
CA SER A 177 -1.93 -11.01 18.24
C SER A 177 -2.96 -10.27 17.38
N ASN A 178 -3.53 -9.18 17.90
CA ASN A 178 -4.28 -8.18 17.13
C ASN A 178 -3.45 -6.90 16.97
N ARG A 179 -2.52 -6.91 16.02
CA ARG A 179 -1.66 -5.74 15.71
C ARG A 179 -2.46 -4.54 15.23
N LEU A 180 -3.50 -4.75 14.43
CA LEU A 180 -4.35 -3.66 13.95
C LEU A 180 -4.93 -2.86 15.12
N GLY A 181 -5.44 -3.55 16.14
CA GLY A 181 -5.96 -2.90 17.34
C GLY A 181 -4.93 -2.04 18.06
N GLU A 182 -3.68 -2.50 18.19
CA GLU A 182 -2.60 -1.71 18.81
C GLU A 182 -2.18 -0.52 17.93
N HIS A 183 -2.13 -0.68 16.61
CA HIS A 183 -1.83 0.42 15.70
C HIS A 183 -2.91 1.51 15.74
N ARG A 184 -4.19 1.13 15.75
CA ARG A 184 -5.31 2.07 15.97
C ARG A 184 -5.16 2.76 17.33
N ALA A 185 -4.93 1.98 18.40
CA ALA A 185 -4.76 2.52 19.75
C ALA A 185 -3.62 3.54 19.84
N LEU A 186 -2.46 3.24 19.25
CA LEU A 186 -1.32 4.16 19.17
C LEU A 186 -1.72 5.47 18.48
N THR A 187 -2.37 5.39 17.31
CA THR A 187 -2.77 6.58 16.56
C THR A 187 -3.79 7.42 17.32
N HIS A 188 -4.79 6.81 17.96
CA HIS A 188 -5.74 7.52 18.79
C HIS A 188 -5.07 8.19 19.99
N GLN A 189 -4.08 7.57 20.64
CA GLN A 189 -3.31 8.22 21.70
C GLN A 189 -2.55 9.45 21.21
N LEU A 190 -1.93 9.38 20.02
CA LEU A 190 -1.29 10.55 19.41
C LEU A 190 -2.31 11.68 19.15
N MET A 191 -3.51 11.34 18.65
CA MET A 191 -4.59 12.30 18.42
C MET A 191 -5.09 12.95 19.72
N LEU A 192 -5.34 12.16 20.77
CA LEU A 192 -5.74 12.65 22.09
C LEU A 192 -4.71 13.62 22.68
N LYS A 193 -3.41 13.35 22.45
CA LYS A 193 -2.30 14.23 22.86
C LYS A 193 -2.03 15.37 21.88
N LYS A 194 -2.83 15.52 20.82
CA LYS A 194 -2.73 16.53 19.75
C LYS A 194 -1.38 16.52 19.02
N LEU A 195 -0.75 15.36 18.93
CA LEU A 195 0.50 15.14 18.22
C LEU A 195 0.24 14.96 16.72
N GLN A 196 0.97 15.72 15.92
CA GLN A 196 0.86 15.72 14.45
C GLN A 196 2.03 14.99 13.76
N ASN A 197 2.86 14.27 14.52
CA ASN A 197 3.94 13.46 13.97
C ASN A 197 3.35 12.43 12.98
N PRO A 198 3.92 12.30 11.77
CA PRO A 198 3.51 11.27 10.82
C PRO A 198 3.71 9.86 11.37
N VAL A 199 2.89 8.91 10.92
CA VAL A 199 2.95 7.51 11.38
C VAL A 199 3.17 6.58 10.19
N VAL A 200 4.27 5.83 10.25
CA VAL A 200 4.57 4.70 9.37
C VAL A 200 4.30 3.41 10.14
N PHE A 201 3.54 2.49 9.54
CA PHE A 201 3.21 1.23 10.18
C PHE A 201 4.21 0.14 9.82
N PHE A 202 4.86 -0.41 10.85
CA PHE A 202 5.82 -1.49 10.71
C PHE A 202 5.18 -2.85 10.97
N GLN A 203 5.00 -3.63 9.91
CA GLN A 203 4.41 -4.95 9.96
C GLN A 203 5.41 -6.07 9.74
N HIS A 204 5.31 -7.10 10.57
CA HIS A 204 6.17 -8.28 10.56
C HIS A 204 5.40 -9.52 10.08
N TYR A 205 6.02 -10.34 9.24
CA TYR A 205 5.44 -11.58 8.72
C TYR A 205 6.51 -12.69 8.66
N ALA A 206 6.08 -13.92 8.47
CA ALA A 206 6.96 -15.09 8.31
C ALA A 206 6.39 -16.02 7.24
N GLU A 207 6.22 -15.48 6.03
CA GLU A 207 5.58 -16.16 4.91
C GLU A 207 6.59 -16.61 3.86
N ASN A 208 6.33 -17.79 3.29
CA ASN A 208 7.14 -18.38 2.22
C ASN A 208 6.43 -18.34 0.85
N GLN A 209 5.16 -17.92 0.83
CA GLN A 209 4.33 -17.81 -0.37
C GLN A 209 3.91 -16.36 -0.55
N ALA A 210 4.10 -15.83 -1.76
CA ALA A 210 3.83 -14.42 -2.04
C ALA A 210 2.35 -14.06 -1.82
N GLU A 211 1.44 -14.94 -2.21
CA GLU A 211 0.00 -14.75 -2.00
C GLU A 211 -0.36 -14.62 -0.51
N ASP A 212 0.24 -15.45 0.35
CA ASP A 212 -0.03 -15.40 1.79
C ASP A 212 0.44 -14.08 2.40
N LEU A 213 1.62 -13.60 2.01
CA LEU A 213 2.12 -12.28 2.42
C LEU A 213 1.17 -11.16 1.94
N GLN A 214 0.75 -11.21 0.68
CA GLN A 214 -0.14 -10.20 0.09
C GLN A 214 -1.50 -10.16 0.80
N ILE A 215 -2.14 -11.30 1.01
CA ILE A 215 -3.45 -11.38 1.69
C ILE A 215 -3.33 -10.82 3.11
N LYS A 216 -2.33 -11.27 3.88
CA LYS A 216 -2.15 -10.87 5.29
C LYS A 216 -1.80 -9.39 5.41
N ALA A 217 -0.84 -8.92 4.61
CA ALA A 217 -0.42 -7.53 4.65
C ALA A 217 -1.49 -6.56 4.15
N ALA A 218 -2.24 -6.92 3.10
CA ALA A 218 -3.35 -6.11 2.62
C ALA A 218 -4.52 -6.08 3.62
N ALA A 219 -4.79 -7.17 4.33
CA ALA A 219 -5.82 -7.20 5.37
C ALA A 219 -5.46 -6.28 6.55
N ASP A 220 -4.20 -6.27 6.98
CA ASP A 220 -3.74 -5.42 8.08
C ASP A 220 -3.66 -3.94 7.70
N MET A 221 -2.98 -3.65 6.59
CA MET A 221 -2.75 -2.27 6.16
C MET A 221 -3.98 -1.62 5.54
N GLY A 222 -4.83 -2.40 4.86
CA GLY A 222 -6.04 -1.88 4.23
C GLY A 222 -7.00 -1.24 5.23
N ALA A 223 -7.10 -1.77 6.45
CA ALA A 223 -7.91 -1.15 7.50
C ALA A 223 -7.32 0.20 7.95
N LEU A 224 -6.00 0.28 8.19
CA LEU A 224 -5.33 1.53 8.58
C LEU A 224 -5.37 2.61 7.49
N LEU A 225 -5.40 2.19 6.22
CA LEU A 225 -5.60 3.07 5.08
C LEU A 225 -7.03 3.62 5.03
N ILE A 226 -8.03 2.76 5.24
CA ILE A 226 -9.45 3.17 5.29
C ILE A 226 -9.68 4.12 6.47
N ASP A 227 -9.07 3.85 7.62
CA ASP A 227 -9.13 4.74 8.79
C ASP A 227 -8.42 6.10 8.54
N GLY A 228 -7.66 6.25 7.45
CA GLY A 228 -6.93 7.48 7.14
C GLY A 228 -5.71 7.74 8.03
N PHE A 229 -5.14 6.70 8.67
CA PHE A 229 -4.03 6.83 9.61
C PHE A 229 -2.64 6.69 9.01
N CYS A 230 -2.53 6.16 7.79
CA CYS A 230 -1.26 5.71 7.21
C CYS A 230 -0.52 6.83 6.46
N ASP A 231 0.63 7.25 6.96
CA ASP A 231 1.59 8.11 6.25
C ASP A 231 2.73 7.31 5.61
N GLY A 232 2.83 6.01 5.90
CA GLY A 232 3.72 5.11 5.18
C GLY A 232 3.66 3.66 5.64
N ILE A 233 4.29 2.79 4.87
CA ILE A 233 4.32 1.34 5.10
C ILE A 233 5.77 0.87 5.20
N LEU A 234 6.07 0.10 6.24
CA LEU A 234 7.29 -0.69 6.37
C LEU A 234 6.88 -2.15 6.57
N LEU A 235 7.23 -3.02 5.62
CA LEU A 235 6.95 -4.46 5.72
C LEU A 235 8.26 -5.21 5.89
N TYR A 236 8.26 -6.16 6.84
CA TYR A 236 9.35 -7.10 7.03
C TYR A 236 8.81 -8.52 7.02
N ASN A 237 9.47 -9.40 6.25
CA ASN A 237 9.13 -10.80 6.16
C ASN A 237 10.36 -11.65 6.50
N GLN A 238 10.24 -12.47 7.54
CA GLN A 238 11.28 -13.40 8.00
C GLN A 238 11.31 -14.72 7.21
N GLY A 239 10.32 -14.96 6.35
CA GLY A 239 10.27 -16.17 5.52
C GLY A 239 11.22 -16.10 4.32
N THR A 240 11.09 -17.06 3.41
CA THR A 240 12.02 -17.25 2.28
C THR A 240 11.77 -16.35 1.08
N LEU A 241 10.75 -15.48 1.14
CA LEU A 241 10.42 -14.57 0.05
C LEU A 241 11.52 -13.53 -0.16
N ARG A 242 11.76 -13.22 -1.43
CA ARG A 242 12.73 -12.19 -1.80
C ARG A 242 12.24 -10.81 -1.36
N PRO A 243 13.13 -9.88 -0.98
CA PRO A 243 12.74 -8.55 -0.52
C PRO A 243 11.95 -7.73 -1.55
N ASP A 244 12.17 -7.92 -2.85
CA ASP A 244 11.40 -7.24 -3.91
C ASP A 244 9.91 -7.62 -3.93
N VAL A 245 9.55 -8.81 -3.43
CA VAL A 245 8.16 -9.23 -3.28
C VAL A 245 7.48 -8.42 -2.16
N THR A 246 8.21 -8.17 -1.08
CA THR A 246 7.73 -7.38 0.06
C THR A 246 7.50 -5.92 -0.34
N ASP A 247 8.45 -5.33 -1.06
CA ASP A 247 8.33 -3.95 -1.56
C ASP A 247 7.16 -3.84 -2.56
N ALA A 248 7.07 -4.77 -3.53
CA ALA A 248 5.97 -4.79 -4.50
C ALA A 248 4.61 -4.97 -3.82
N THR A 249 4.56 -5.71 -2.70
CA THR A 249 3.36 -5.86 -1.88
C THR A 249 2.98 -4.54 -1.21
N ALA A 250 3.94 -3.82 -0.62
CA ALA A 250 3.68 -2.50 -0.01
C ALA A 250 3.12 -1.50 -1.04
N PHE A 251 3.76 -1.38 -2.22
CA PHE A 251 3.25 -0.55 -3.30
C PHE A 251 1.89 -1.01 -3.83
N GLY A 252 1.68 -2.33 -3.92
CA GLY A 252 0.40 -2.91 -4.33
C GLY A 252 -0.74 -2.57 -3.38
N ILE A 253 -0.48 -2.58 -2.07
CA ILE A 253 -1.45 -2.18 -1.04
C ILE A 253 -1.83 -0.71 -1.19
N LEU A 254 -0.85 0.19 -1.34
CA LEU A 254 -1.11 1.62 -1.52
C LEU A 254 -1.90 1.91 -2.80
N GLN A 255 -1.60 1.18 -3.88
CA GLN A 255 -2.33 1.31 -5.14
C GLN A 255 -3.76 0.76 -5.03
N ALA A 256 -3.95 -0.40 -4.39
CA ALA A 256 -5.28 -0.97 -4.16
C ALA A 256 -6.16 -0.07 -3.27
N GLY A 257 -5.57 0.62 -2.29
CA GLY A 257 -6.24 1.64 -1.48
C GLY A 257 -6.46 2.97 -2.19
N ARG A 258 -6.00 3.12 -3.44
CA ARG A 258 -6.03 4.36 -4.23
C ARG A 258 -5.33 5.57 -3.58
N VAL A 259 -4.43 5.32 -2.64
CA VAL A 259 -3.68 6.39 -1.95
C VAL A 259 -2.37 6.75 -2.66
N ARG A 260 -1.81 5.84 -3.46
CA ARG A 260 -0.63 6.11 -4.30
C ARG A 260 -0.61 5.18 -5.51
N MET A 261 -0.59 5.77 -6.71
CA MET A 261 -0.47 5.02 -7.97
C MET A 261 1.01 4.81 -8.32
N SER A 262 1.46 3.57 -8.47
CA SER A 262 2.85 3.25 -8.83
C SER A 262 3.00 2.67 -10.23
N LYS A 263 1.94 2.02 -10.74
CA LYS A 263 1.85 1.46 -12.10
C LYS A 263 0.47 1.72 -12.69
N THR A 264 0.33 1.49 -13.99
CA THR A 264 -0.98 1.44 -14.64
C THR A 264 -1.87 0.39 -13.94
N GLU A 265 -3.07 0.81 -13.55
CA GLU A 265 -4.11 -0.03 -12.95
C GLU A 265 -4.93 -0.68 -14.05
N TYR A 266 -5.14 -2.00 -13.95
CA TYR A 266 -5.97 -2.75 -14.88
C TYR A 266 -7.21 -3.22 -14.16
N ILE A 267 -8.37 -2.76 -14.64
CA ILE A 267 -9.68 -3.12 -14.09
C ILE A 267 -10.29 -4.14 -15.05
N SER A 268 -10.63 -5.33 -14.57
CA SER A 268 -11.26 -6.34 -15.41
C SER A 268 -12.51 -6.92 -14.75
N CYS A 269 -13.52 -7.21 -15.55
CA CYS A 269 -14.64 -8.02 -15.09
C CYS A 269 -14.13 -9.45 -14.79
N PRO A 270 -14.77 -10.20 -13.88
CA PRO A 270 -14.41 -11.61 -13.63
C PRO A 270 -14.70 -12.53 -14.83
N GLY A 271 -15.35 -12.01 -15.88
CA GLY A 271 -15.89 -12.81 -16.97
C GLY A 271 -17.27 -13.37 -16.60
N CYS A 272 -18.07 -13.67 -17.61
CA CYS A 272 -19.37 -14.33 -17.45
C CYS A 272 -19.77 -14.99 -18.79
N GLY A 273 -20.94 -15.65 -18.84
CA GLY A 273 -21.48 -16.22 -20.09
C GLY A 273 -21.73 -15.22 -21.23
N ARG A 274 -21.58 -13.91 -20.97
CA ARG A 274 -21.65 -12.85 -21.99
C ARG A 274 -20.27 -12.45 -22.55
N THR A 275 -19.18 -12.96 -21.97
CA THR A 275 -17.84 -12.68 -22.45
C THR A 275 -17.63 -13.40 -23.79
N LEU A 276 -17.28 -12.65 -24.83
CA LEU A 276 -17.22 -13.17 -26.21
C LEU A 276 -15.79 -13.40 -26.74
N PHE A 277 -14.79 -13.29 -25.86
CA PHE A 277 -13.36 -13.49 -26.15
C PHE A 277 -12.65 -14.08 -24.93
N HIS A 278 -11.42 -14.58 -25.10
CA HIS A 278 -10.64 -15.08 -23.97
C HIS A 278 -10.10 -13.91 -23.15
N LEU A 279 -10.76 -13.63 -22.03
CA LEU A 279 -10.52 -12.42 -21.25
C LEU A 279 -9.12 -12.39 -20.65
N GLN A 280 -8.64 -13.53 -20.14
CA GLN A 280 -7.30 -13.65 -19.54
C GLN A 280 -6.21 -13.30 -20.56
N ASP A 281 -6.28 -13.86 -21.78
CA ASP A 281 -5.30 -13.60 -22.84
C ASP A 281 -5.34 -12.13 -23.28
N THR A 282 -6.55 -11.57 -23.35
CA THR A 282 -6.73 -10.17 -23.72
C THR A 282 -6.15 -9.23 -22.66
N ILE A 283 -6.38 -9.50 -21.37
CA ILE A 283 -5.77 -8.75 -20.27
C ILE A 283 -4.25 -8.84 -20.36
N ALA A 284 -3.68 -10.03 -20.60
CA ALA A 284 -2.25 -10.22 -20.75
C ALA A 284 -1.68 -9.40 -21.93
N ARG A 285 -2.35 -9.44 -23.09
CA ARG A 285 -1.98 -8.68 -24.29
C ARG A 285 -2.05 -7.17 -24.06
N VAL A 286 -3.13 -6.68 -23.46
CA VAL A 286 -3.29 -5.25 -23.13
C VAL A 286 -2.22 -4.82 -22.13
N LYS A 287 -2.00 -5.59 -21.06
CA LYS A 287 -0.93 -5.33 -20.07
C LYS A 287 0.44 -5.25 -20.72
N ALA A 288 0.78 -6.20 -21.59
CA ALA A 288 2.05 -6.19 -22.30
C ALA A 288 2.21 -4.91 -23.14
N ALA A 289 1.17 -4.54 -23.89
CA ALA A 289 1.17 -3.36 -24.75
C ALA A 289 1.23 -2.03 -23.99
N THR A 290 0.62 -1.92 -22.80
CA THR A 290 0.48 -0.65 -22.06
C THR A 290 1.30 -0.55 -20.78
N SER A 291 2.11 -1.57 -20.44
CA SER A 291 2.90 -1.63 -19.20
C SER A 291 3.88 -0.49 -18.97
N HIS A 292 4.36 0.15 -20.05
CA HIS A 292 5.32 1.25 -20.00
C HIS A 292 4.68 2.58 -19.59
N PHE A 293 3.36 2.72 -19.71
CA PHE A 293 2.64 3.86 -19.16
C PHE A 293 2.52 3.75 -17.64
N LYS A 294 2.53 4.89 -16.96
CA LYS A 294 2.33 4.99 -15.50
C LYS A 294 1.15 5.91 -15.20
N GLY A 295 0.46 5.65 -14.10
CA GLY A 295 -0.63 6.50 -13.61
C GLY A 295 -1.94 6.43 -14.40
N LEU A 296 -2.09 5.47 -15.32
CA LEU A 296 -3.33 5.27 -16.06
C LEU A 296 -4.21 4.19 -15.42
N LYS A 297 -5.52 4.29 -15.62
CA LYS A 297 -6.51 3.26 -15.33
C LYS A 297 -7.08 2.73 -16.64
N ILE A 298 -6.83 1.46 -16.92
CA ILE A 298 -7.27 0.81 -18.15
C ILE A 298 -8.24 -0.31 -17.79
N ALA A 299 -9.48 -0.20 -18.25
CA ALA A 299 -10.49 -1.22 -18.08
C ALA A 299 -10.51 -2.22 -19.25
N VAL A 300 -10.59 -3.51 -18.97
CA VAL A 300 -10.75 -4.59 -19.95
C VAL A 300 -12.00 -5.38 -19.60
N MET A 301 -13.06 -5.18 -20.39
CA MET A 301 -14.40 -5.66 -20.08
C MET A 301 -14.89 -6.65 -21.13
N GLY A 302 -15.40 -7.80 -20.66
CA GLY A 302 -15.83 -8.91 -21.51
C GLY A 302 -17.08 -8.63 -22.36
N CYS A 303 -17.92 -7.67 -21.95
CA CYS A 303 -19.14 -7.32 -22.67
C CYS A 303 -19.52 -5.85 -22.48
N ILE A 304 -20.29 -5.31 -23.43
CA ILE A 304 -20.78 -3.92 -23.41
C ILE A 304 -21.84 -3.65 -22.32
N VAL A 305 -22.52 -4.69 -21.84
CA VAL A 305 -23.72 -4.54 -20.97
C VAL A 305 -23.35 -3.93 -19.62
N ASN A 306 -22.52 -4.62 -18.85
CA ASN A 306 -22.02 -4.09 -17.57
C ASN A 306 -20.68 -3.37 -17.74
N GLY A 307 -19.93 -3.67 -18.81
CA GLY A 307 -18.56 -3.18 -18.99
C GLY A 307 -18.46 -1.66 -18.97
N VAL A 308 -19.41 -0.95 -19.60
CA VAL A 308 -19.40 0.52 -19.63
C VAL A 308 -19.63 1.14 -18.24
N GLY A 309 -20.48 0.52 -17.42
CA GLY A 309 -20.71 0.95 -16.04
C GLY A 309 -19.52 0.61 -15.12
N GLU A 310 -19.00 -0.61 -15.21
CA GLU A 310 -17.87 -1.10 -14.41
C GLU A 310 -16.58 -0.31 -14.66
N MET A 311 -16.42 0.26 -15.86
CA MET A 311 -15.25 1.07 -16.22
C MET A 311 -15.43 2.59 -16.02
N ALA A 312 -16.51 3.04 -15.37
CA ALA A 312 -16.84 4.47 -15.28
C ALA A 312 -15.72 5.36 -14.70
N ASP A 313 -14.84 4.78 -13.87
CA ASP A 313 -13.71 5.45 -13.22
C ASP A 313 -12.37 5.22 -13.94
N ALA A 314 -12.37 4.54 -15.09
CA ALA A 314 -11.17 4.26 -15.88
C ALA A 314 -10.90 5.40 -16.88
N ASP A 315 -9.62 5.66 -17.15
CA ASP A 315 -9.20 6.64 -18.16
C ASP A 315 -9.44 6.11 -19.58
N TYR A 316 -9.22 4.81 -19.77
CA TYR A 316 -9.41 4.12 -21.04
C TYR A 316 -10.13 2.79 -20.86
N GLY A 317 -10.95 2.41 -21.85
CA GLY A 317 -11.71 1.17 -21.82
C GLY A 317 -11.50 0.33 -23.09
N TYR A 318 -11.30 -0.97 -22.91
CA TYR A 318 -11.30 -2.01 -23.92
C TYR A 318 -12.51 -2.91 -23.68
N VAL A 319 -13.55 -2.81 -24.50
CA VAL A 319 -14.86 -3.44 -24.22
C VAL A 319 -15.30 -4.36 -25.35
N GLY A 320 -15.68 -5.59 -25.00
CA GLY A 320 -16.31 -6.53 -25.94
C GLY A 320 -17.64 -6.01 -26.49
N ALA A 321 -17.68 -5.74 -27.80
CA ALA A 321 -18.87 -5.30 -28.51
C ALA A 321 -19.54 -6.44 -29.30
N GLY A 322 -18.82 -7.54 -29.53
CA GLY A 322 -19.29 -8.73 -30.24
C GLY A 322 -18.17 -9.76 -30.39
N ARG A 323 -18.46 -10.90 -31.02
CA ARG A 323 -17.42 -11.89 -31.36
C ARG A 323 -16.37 -11.25 -32.28
N GLY A 324 -15.10 -11.28 -31.86
CA GLY A 324 -13.96 -10.68 -32.58
C GLY A 324 -14.04 -9.16 -32.72
N LYS A 325 -14.92 -8.49 -31.95
CA LYS A 325 -15.17 -7.05 -32.07
C LYS A 325 -15.04 -6.35 -30.73
N ILE A 326 -14.21 -5.32 -30.71
CA ILE A 326 -13.92 -4.50 -29.55
C ILE A 326 -14.35 -3.07 -29.82
N SER A 327 -14.72 -2.35 -28.77
CA SER A 327 -14.87 -0.90 -28.80
C SER A 327 -13.94 -0.27 -27.76
N LEU A 328 -13.27 0.82 -28.16
CA LEU A 328 -12.36 1.56 -27.30
C LEU A 328 -13.03 2.82 -26.77
N TYR A 329 -12.73 3.14 -25.52
CA TYR A 329 -13.31 4.25 -24.80
C TYR A 329 -12.23 5.13 -24.18
N LYS A 330 -12.50 6.44 -24.10
CA LYS A 330 -11.77 7.41 -23.27
C LYS A 330 -12.74 7.94 -22.22
N GLY A 331 -12.51 7.60 -20.96
CA GLY A 331 -13.54 7.70 -19.93
C GLY A 331 -14.80 6.94 -20.35
N LYS A 332 -15.93 7.67 -20.46
CA LYS A 332 -17.22 7.10 -20.91
C LYS A 332 -17.49 7.30 -22.41
N GLU A 333 -16.63 8.04 -23.11
CA GLU A 333 -16.82 8.33 -24.52
C GLU A 333 -16.28 7.19 -25.38
N CYS A 334 -17.12 6.65 -26.26
CA CYS A 334 -16.71 5.61 -27.20
C CYS A 334 -16.02 6.25 -28.41
N VAL A 335 -14.70 6.10 -28.49
CA VAL A 335 -13.86 6.73 -29.52
C VAL A 335 -13.78 5.85 -30.76
N GLU A 336 -13.64 4.54 -30.58
CA GLU A 336 -13.61 3.57 -31.69
C GLU A 336 -14.61 2.44 -31.44
N LYS A 337 -15.39 2.09 -32.47
CA LYS A 337 -16.47 1.11 -32.38
C LYS A 337 -16.22 -0.09 -33.28
N ASN A 338 -16.47 -1.28 -32.74
CA ASN A 338 -16.49 -2.55 -33.48
C ASN A 338 -15.21 -2.83 -34.28
N ILE A 339 -14.06 -2.48 -33.73
CA ILE A 339 -12.76 -2.77 -34.33
C ILE A 339 -12.40 -4.26 -34.17
N PRO A 340 -11.64 -4.85 -35.12
CA PRO A 340 -11.13 -6.20 -34.98
C PRO A 340 -10.29 -6.36 -33.70
N GLU A 341 -10.55 -7.42 -32.95
CA GLU A 341 -9.89 -7.70 -31.67
C GLU A 341 -8.36 -7.73 -31.78
N GLU A 342 -7.85 -8.26 -32.89
CA GLU A 342 -6.42 -8.45 -33.15
C GLU A 342 -5.67 -7.11 -33.23
N LYS A 343 -6.35 -6.05 -33.70
CA LYS A 343 -5.79 -4.69 -33.84
C LYS A 343 -6.12 -3.79 -32.66
N ALA A 344 -6.99 -4.24 -31.75
CA ALA A 344 -7.55 -3.38 -30.72
C ALA A 344 -6.53 -2.98 -29.65
N ALA A 345 -5.54 -3.84 -29.33
CA ALA A 345 -4.50 -3.51 -28.37
C ALA A 345 -3.54 -2.43 -28.91
N GLU A 346 -3.16 -2.50 -30.19
CA GLU A 346 -2.32 -1.50 -30.85
C GLU A 346 -3.04 -0.15 -30.92
N LYS A 347 -4.31 -0.16 -31.36
CA LYS A 347 -5.15 1.04 -31.40
C LYS A 347 -5.37 1.66 -30.01
N LEU A 348 -5.43 0.85 -28.96
CA LEU A 348 -5.49 1.36 -27.59
C LEU A 348 -4.21 2.12 -27.21
N VAL A 349 -3.03 1.60 -27.59
CA VAL A 349 -1.75 2.30 -27.37
C VAL A 349 -1.70 3.62 -28.15
N GLU A 350 -2.16 3.62 -29.41
CA GLU A 350 -2.26 4.85 -30.20
C GLU A 350 -3.19 5.88 -29.55
N LEU A 351 -4.37 5.44 -29.10
CA LEU A 351 -5.35 6.29 -28.42
C LEU A 351 -4.76 6.92 -27.14
N ILE A 352 -4.04 6.13 -26.34
CA ILE A 352 -3.35 6.61 -25.14
C ILE A 352 -2.25 7.61 -25.53
N GLY A 353 -1.42 7.26 -26.51
CA GLY A 353 -0.28 8.07 -26.98
C GLY A 353 -0.68 9.46 -27.47
N VAL A 354 -1.78 9.56 -28.22
CA VAL A 354 -2.36 10.83 -28.69
C VAL A 354 -2.91 11.67 -27.52
N GLY A 355 -3.38 11.02 -26.45
CA GLY A 355 -3.92 11.68 -25.25
C GLY A 355 -2.90 12.09 -24.19
N SER A 356 -1.71 11.47 -24.17
CA SER A 356 -0.66 11.69 -23.16
C SER A 356 0.18 12.97 -23.35
N ALA A 357 -0.22 13.87 -24.26
CA ALA A 357 0.37 15.21 -24.39
C ALA A 357 -0.13 16.21 -23.30
N HIS A 358 -0.29 15.75 -22.06
CA HIS A 358 -0.57 16.62 -20.91
C HIS A 358 0.48 16.41 -19.82
N PRO A 359 1.13 17.50 -19.36
CA PRO A 359 2.24 17.42 -18.43
C PRO A 359 1.70 17.08 -17.05
N TYR A 360 2.31 16.09 -16.40
CA TYR A 360 2.44 16.09 -14.96
C TYR A 360 3.83 16.60 -14.61
#